data_AF-A0ABD4Q975-F1
#
_entry.id   AF-A0ABD4Q975-F1
#
_cell.length_a   1.000
_cell.length_b   1.000
_cell.length_c   1.000
_cell.angle_alpha   90.00
_cell.angle_beta   90.00
_cell.angle_gamma   90.00
#
_symmetry.space_group_name_H-M   'P 1'
#
loop_
_entity.id
_entity.type
_entity.pdbx_description
1 polymer ?
#
loop_
_entity_poly.entity_id
_entity_poly.type
_entity_poly.pdbx_seq_one_letter_code
_entity_poly.pdbx_strand_id
1 'polypeptide(L)'
;HDQIEAMTMADKIVVMKDGLVEQIGTPLDLYDYPANLFVAGFIGSPSMNFVKGRLAGAGQSATLEGITLPVPQTIQTTGSADVIYGVRPEHIK
;
A
#
# COMPACT_ATOMS: atom_id res chain seq x y z
N HIS A 1 14.75 12.38 -6.63
CA HIS A 1 14.04 13.50 -6.01
C HIS A 1 13.84 13.19 -4.53
N ASP A 2 13.85 14.20 -3.66
CA ASP A 2 13.69 14.03 -2.21
C ASP A 2 12.20 14.03 -1.85
N GLN A 3 11.68 12.86 -1.51
CA GLN A 3 10.28 12.72 -1.10
C GLN A 3 9.99 13.37 0.25
N ILE A 4 10.98 13.52 1.14
CA ILE A 4 10.79 14.09 2.48
C ILE A 4 10.44 15.58 2.34
N GLU A 5 11.11 16.26 1.39
CA GLU A 5 10.84 17.64 1.05
C GLU A 5 9.40 17.82 0.52
N ALA A 6 8.98 16.97 -0.42
CA ALA A 6 7.63 17.02 -0.97
C ALA A 6 6.55 16.75 0.09
N MET A 7 6.79 15.77 0.96
CA MET A 7 5.85 15.37 2.01
C MET A 7 5.66 16.42 3.11
N THR A 8 6.62 17.33 3.29
CA THR A 8 6.58 18.32 4.38
C THR A 8 6.11 19.71 3.95
N MET A 9 6.29 20.08 2.67
CA MET A 9 6.03 21.44 2.20
C MET A 9 4.88 21.57 1.20
N ALA A 10 4.45 20.49 0.54
CA ALA A 10 3.46 20.58 -0.52
C ALA A 10 2.02 20.44 0.00
N ASP A 11 1.12 21.31 -0.45
CA ASP A 11 -0.32 21.15 -0.23
C ASP A 11 -0.89 19.94 -1.00
N LYS A 12 -0.32 19.69 -2.19
CA LYS A 12 -0.61 18.54 -3.04
C LYS A 12 0.64 18.07 -3.74
N ILE A 13 0.74 16.75 -3.91
CA ILE A 13 1.82 16.09 -4.63
C ILE A 13 1.22 15.34 -5.81
N VAL A 14 1.92 15.41 -6.94
CA VAL A 14 1.61 14.63 -8.16
C VAL A 14 2.69 13.55 -8.27
N VAL A 15 2.31 12.29 -8.07
CA VAL A 15 3.21 11.15 -8.23
C VAL A 15 3.12 10.66 -9.67
N MET A 16 4.27 10.54 -10.33
CA MET A 16 4.36 10.12 -11.72
C MET A 16 5.35 8.97 -11.91
N LYS A 17 5.07 8.11 -12.89
CA LYS A 17 5.96 7.04 -13.34
C LYS A 17 5.93 6.96 -14.86
N ASP A 18 7.10 6.92 -15.49
CA ASP A 18 7.26 6.80 -16.95
C ASP A 18 6.44 7.84 -17.76
N GLY A 19 6.30 9.05 -17.21
CA GLY A 19 5.55 10.16 -17.82
C GLY A 19 4.02 10.11 -17.58
N LEU A 20 3.52 9.11 -16.86
CA LEU A 20 2.11 8.96 -16.51
C LEU A 20 1.86 9.38 -15.06
N VAL A 21 0.71 10.00 -14.79
CA VAL A 21 0.27 10.32 -13.43
C VAL A 21 -0.28 9.06 -12.78
N GLU A 22 0.32 8.68 -11.65
CA GLU A 22 -0.07 7.52 -10.86
C GLU A 22 -1.10 7.90 -9.79
N GLN A 23 -0.89 9.05 -9.11
CA GLN A 23 -1.81 9.58 -8.11
C GLN A 23 -1.56 11.07 -7.85
N ILE A 24 -2.63 11.79 -7.49
CA ILE A 24 -2.58 13.18 -7.03
C ILE A 24 -3.32 13.24 -5.69
N GLY A 25 -2.69 13.81 -4.67
CA GLY A 25 -3.28 13.86 -3.33
C GLY A 25 -2.52 14.80 -2.39
N THR A 26 -3.03 14.98 -1.17
CA THR A 26 -2.21 15.55 -0.10
C THR A 26 -1.09 14.58 0.27
N PRO A 27 -0.02 15.03 0.94
CA PRO A 27 1.02 14.13 1.45
C PRO A 27 0.45 12.95 2.25
N LEU A 28 -0.52 13.23 3.13
CA LEU A 28 -1.15 12.22 3.97
C LEU A 28 -1.99 11.23 3.15
N ASP A 29 -2.75 11.70 2.15
CA ASP A 29 -3.53 10.81 1.28
C ASP A 29 -2.64 9.82 0.53
N LEU A 30 -1.50 10.29 0.01
CA LEU A 30 -0.54 9.44 -0.68
C LEU A 30 0.13 8.42 0.24
N TYR A 31 0.28 8.77 1.52
CA TYR A 31 0.86 7.89 2.53
C TYR A 31 -0.12 6.82 3.02
N ASP A 32 -1.33 7.24 3.40
CA ASP A 32 -2.35 6.39 4.03
C ASP A 32 -3.13 5.56 3.01
N TYR A 33 -3.38 6.14 1.82
CA TYR A 33 -4.24 5.55 0.79
C TYR A 33 -3.55 5.56 -0.59
N PRO A 34 -2.41 4.86 -0.74
CA PRO A 34 -1.74 4.76 -2.03
C PRO A 34 -2.62 3.99 -3.04
N ALA A 35 -2.77 4.55 -4.24
CA ALA A 35 -3.63 4.00 -5.29
C ALA A 35 -3.07 2.73 -5.93
N ASN A 36 -1.76 2.51 -5.84
CA ASN A 36 -1.09 1.33 -6.37
C ASN A 36 0.24 1.05 -5.65
N LEU A 37 0.85 -0.10 -5.99
CA LEU A 37 2.10 -0.58 -5.39
C LEU A 37 3.28 0.36 -5.60
N PHE A 38 3.31 1.08 -6.73
CA PHE A 38 4.38 2.04 -6.99
C PHE A 38 4.26 3.21 -6.01
N VAL A 39 3.08 3.83 -5.88
CA VAL A 39 2.89 4.93 -4.92
C VAL A 39 3.13 4.45 -3.48
N ALA A 40 2.61 3.27 -3.13
CA ALA A 40 2.79 2.68 -1.79
C ALA A 40 4.27 2.44 -1.44
N GLY A 41 5.07 2.00 -2.41
CA GLY A 41 6.50 1.75 -2.22
C GLY A 41 7.36 3.00 -2.35
N PHE A 42 6.89 4.01 -3.10
CA PHE A 42 7.62 5.24 -3.37
C PHE A 42 7.45 6.27 -2.25
N ILE A 43 6.25 6.39 -1.68
CA ILE A 43 5.92 7.35 -0.62
C ILE A 43 6.17 6.74 0.75
N GLY A 44 6.99 7.40 1.56
CA GLY A 44 7.37 7.00 2.91
C GLY A 44 8.84 6.59 3.02
N SER A 45 9.46 6.91 4.16
CA SER A 45 10.84 6.52 4.47
C SER A 45 10.90 6.05 5.93
N PRO A 46 11.06 4.74 6.20
CA PRO A 46 11.28 3.67 5.22
C PRO A 46 10.05 3.35 4.36
N SER A 47 10.25 2.75 3.20
CA SER A 47 9.18 2.38 2.26
C SER A 47 8.26 1.29 2.83
N MET A 48 7.05 1.16 2.26
CA MET A 48 6.13 0.07 2.63
C MET A 48 6.74 -1.32 2.36
N ASN A 49 6.54 -2.25 3.29
CA ASN A 49 6.88 -3.65 3.09
C ASN A 49 5.79 -4.34 2.29
N PHE A 50 6.18 -5.15 1.31
CA PHE A 50 5.26 -5.94 0.50
C PHE A 50 5.51 -7.43 0.69
N VAL A 51 4.45 -8.16 1.05
CA VAL A 51 4.49 -9.62 1.22
C VAL A 51 3.45 -10.24 0.30
N LYS A 52 3.83 -11.26 -0.45
CA LYS A 52 2.89 -12.01 -1.29
C LYS A 52 2.09 -12.96 -0.42
N GLY A 53 0.78 -13.00 -0.64
CA GLY A 53 -0.13 -13.82 0.13
C GLY A 53 -1.22 -14.41 -0.75
N ARG A 54 -2.03 -15.28 -0.13
CA ARG A 54 -3.21 -15.83 -0.75
C ARG A 54 -4.41 -15.58 0.15
N LEU A 55 -5.46 -14.96 -0.40
CA LEU A 55 -6.75 -14.87 0.26
C LEU A 55 -7.45 -16.23 0.19
N ALA A 56 -7.91 -16.71 1.34
CA ALA A 56 -8.77 -17.88 1.45
C ALA A 56 -10.25 -17.44 1.45
N GLY A 57 -11.14 -18.34 1.03
CA GLY A 57 -12.56 -18.05 0.74
C GLY A 57 -13.28 -17.24 1.81
N ALA A 58 -14.22 -16.41 1.34
CA ALA A 58 -14.98 -15.40 2.09
C ALA A 58 -14.19 -14.19 2.62
N GLY A 59 -12.90 -14.04 2.28
CA GLY A 59 -12.18 -12.76 2.42
C GLY A 59 -11.84 -12.35 3.86
N GLN A 60 -11.89 -13.27 4.82
CA GLN A 60 -11.68 -12.95 6.25
C GLN A 60 -10.20 -12.95 6.65
N SER A 61 -9.34 -13.63 5.89
CA SER A 61 -7.92 -13.68 6.19
C SER A 61 -7.05 -13.94 4.95
N ALA A 62 -5.82 -13.43 5.01
CA ALA A 62 -4.77 -13.69 4.03
C ALA A 62 -3.71 -14.58 4.69
N THR A 63 -3.27 -15.64 4.00
CA THR A 63 -2.13 -16.45 4.43
C THR A 63 -0.88 -16.01 3.68
N LEU A 64 0.16 -15.67 4.42
CA LEU A 64 1.46 -15.22 3.91
C LEU A 64 2.56 -16.02 4.60
N GLU A 65 3.28 -16.84 3.85
CA GLU A 65 4.41 -17.64 4.37
C GLU A 65 4.10 -18.43 5.66
N GLY A 66 2.85 -18.88 5.83
CA GLY A 66 2.38 -19.62 7.01
C GLY A 66 1.76 -18.77 8.13
N ILE A 67 1.76 -17.44 8.00
CA ILE A 67 1.10 -16.51 8.92
C ILE A 67 -0.26 -16.10 8.35
N THR A 68 -1.29 -16.10 9.20
CA THR A 68 -2.63 -15.65 8.83
C THR A 68 -2.84 -14.22 9.34
N LEU A 69 -2.98 -13.27 8.43
CA LEU A 69 -3.26 -11.86 8.73
C LEU A 69 -4.74 -11.51 8.54
N PRO A 70 -5.28 -10.61 9.38
CA PRO A 70 -6.65 -10.13 9.22
C PRO A 70 -6.77 -9.30 7.94
N VAL A 71 -7.91 -9.44 7.27
CA VAL A 71 -8.24 -8.68 6.07
C VAL A 71 -9.48 -7.84 6.36
N PRO A 72 -9.51 -6.55 5.97
CA PRO A 72 -10.69 -5.72 6.14
C PRO A 72 -11.92 -6.36 5.48
N GLN A 73 -13.06 -6.34 6.16
CA GLN A 73 -14.30 -6.96 5.65
C GLN A 73 -14.85 -6.29 4.38
N THR A 74 -14.30 -5.14 3.99
CA THR A 74 -14.58 -4.47 2.72
C THR A 74 -14.03 -5.24 1.52
N ILE A 75 -13.05 -6.12 1.70
CA ILE A 75 -12.48 -6.96 0.65
C ILE A 75 -13.24 -8.28 0.60
N GLN A 76 -14.20 -8.37 -0.32
CA GLN A 76 -14.91 -9.61 -0.61
C GLN A 76 -14.35 -10.24 -1.88
N THR A 77 -13.97 -11.51 -1.79
CA THR A 77 -13.54 -12.30 -2.95
C THR A 77 -14.40 -13.55 -3.06
N THR A 78 -14.81 -13.87 -4.28
CA THR A 78 -15.62 -15.05 -4.64
C THR A 78 -14.78 -16.31 -4.85
N GLY A 79 -13.56 -16.38 -4.29
CA GLY A 79 -12.68 -17.53 -4.40
C GLY A 79 -11.38 -17.37 -3.64
N SER A 80 -10.35 -18.10 -4.07
CA SER A 80 -8.98 -17.83 -3.65
C SER A 80 -8.32 -16.89 -4.64
N ALA A 81 -7.62 -15.88 -4.13
CA ALA A 81 -6.92 -14.89 -4.94
C ALA A 81 -5.51 -14.67 -4.42
N ASP A 82 -4.54 -14.58 -5.33
CA ASP A 82 -3.19 -14.14 -4.98
C ASP A 82 -3.20 -12.62 -4.77
N VAL A 83 -2.63 -12.18 -3.65
CA VAL A 83 -2.63 -10.77 -3.23
C VAL A 83 -1.26 -10.33 -2.78
N ILE A 84 -1.07 -9.01 -2.75
CA ILE A 84 0.10 -8.37 -2.13
C ILE A 84 -0.39 -7.63 -0.90
N TYR A 85 0.18 -7.96 0.24
CA TYR A 85 -0.12 -7.34 1.52
C TYR A 85 0.94 -6.30 1.82
N GLY A 86 0.51 -5.04 1.92
CA GLY A 86 1.36 -3.89 2.21
C GLY A 86 1.30 -3.53 3.70
N VAL A 87 2.45 -3.39 4.36
CA VAL A 87 2.54 -2.95 5.76
C VAL A 87 3.61 -1.87 5.91
N ARG A 88 3.23 -0.76 6.52
CA ARG A 88 4.18 0.28 6.90
C ARG A 88 5.13 -0.21 8.01
N PRO A 89 6.44 0.05 7.94
CA PRO A 89 7.41 -0.43 8.93
C PRO A 89 7.05 -0.12 10.38
N GLU A 90 6.48 1.05 10.66
CA GLU A 90 6.07 1.48 11.99
C GLU A 90 4.89 0.70 12.59
N HIS A 91 4.19 -0.10 11.78
CA HIS A 91 3.12 -0.99 12.24
C HIS A 91 3.61 -2.41 12.59
N ILE A 92 4.90 -2.69 12.43
CA ILE A 92 5.52 -3.97 12.81
C ILE A 92 6.17 -3.77 14.18
N LYS A 93 5.74 -4.57 15.18
CA LYS A 93 6.30 -4.60 16.53
C LYS A 93 6.79 -6.00 16.88
#